data_AF-A0A4Q0Y5J6-F1
#
_entry.id   AF-A0A4Q0Y5J6-F1
#
_cell.length_a   1.000
_cell.length_b   1.000
_cell.length_c   1.000
_cell.angle_alpha   90.00
_cell.angle_beta   90.00
_cell.angle_gamma   90.00
#
_symmetry.space_group_name_H-M   'P 1'
#
loop_
_entity.id
_entity.type
_entity.pdbx_description
1 polymer ?
#
loop_
_entity_poly.entity_id
_entity_poly.type
_entity_poly.pdbx_seq_one_letter_code
_entity_poly.pdbx_strand_id
1 'polypeptide(L)'
;MKKILILMFMLLLLFSGCSQKEPQIVKEPEFICVKQELYPYGNEIKLRVHPDDLSLFEKRKEYYKKRAKHYEEQVLRNNERCKENK
;
A
#
# COMPACT_ATOMS: atom_id res chain seq x y z
N MET A 1 -45.16 9.14 36.92
CA MET A 1 -43.76 8.67 37.09
C MET A 1 -43.59 7.18 36.76
N LYS A 2 -44.31 6.24 37.39
CA LYS A 2 -44.16 4.78 37.11
C LYS A 2 -44.38 4.39 35.62
N LYS A 3 -45.38 4.97 34.95
CA LYS A 3 -45.65 4.75 33.51
C LYS A 3 -44.54 5.29 32.59
N ILE A 4 -43.86 6.36 32.99
CA ILE A 4 -42.77 6.97 32.22
C ILE A 4 -41.51 6.10 32.29
N LEU A 5 -41.22 5.54 33.47
CA LEU A 5 -40.14 4.58 33.66
C LEU A 5 -40.31 3.31 32.83
N ILE A 6 -41.54 2.78 32.75
CA ILE A 6 -41.87 1.61 31.94
C ILE A 6 -41.69 1.93 30.44
N LEU A 7 -42.13 3.11 30.01
CA LEU A 7 -41.97 3.55 28.62
C LEU A 7 -40.49 3.70 28.24
N MET A 8 -39.67 4.28 29.11
CA MET A 8 -38.22 4.38 28.90
C MET A 8 -37.55 3.01 28.85
N PHE A 9 -37.98 2.06 29.69
CA PHE A 9 -37.44 0.70 29.67
C PHE A 9 -37.80 -0.04 28.38
N MET A 10 -39.02 0.14 27.88
CA MET A 10 -39.46 -0.42 26.59
C MET A 10 -38.69 0.20 25.41
N LEU A 11 -38.42 1.51 25.44
CA LEU A 11 -37.58 2.17 24.45
C LEU A 11 -36.15 1.60 24.43
N LEU A 12 -35.54 1.36 25.59
CA LEU A 12 -34.20 0.76 25.68
C LEU A 12 -34.12 -0.65 25.08
N LEU A 13 -35.19 -1.44 25.20
CA LEU A 13 -35.27 -2.79 24.63
C LEU A 13 -35.52 -2.79 23.11
N LEU A 14 -36.14 -1.74 22.57
CA LEU A 14 -36.36 -1.59 21.13
C LEU A 14 -35.07 -1.18 20.39
N PHE A 15 -34.14 -0.48 21.06
CA PHE A 15 -32.86 -0.06 20.46
C PHE A 15 -31.71 -1.05 20.66
N SER A 16 -31.84 -2.06 21.52
CA SER A 16 -30.81 -3.12 21.66
C SER A 16 -30.82 -4.14 20.50
N GLY A 17 -31.87 -4.13 19.67
CA GLY A 17 -32.04 -5.03 18.51
C GLY A 17 -31.22 -4.66 17.27
N CYS A 18 -30.82 -3.39 17.10
CA CYS A 18 -30.00 -2.95 15.95
C CYS A 18 -28.50 -3.23 16.10
N SER A 19 -28.09 -3.97 17.13
CA SER A 19 -26.70 -4.41 17.30
C SER A 19 -26.39 -5.71 16.56
N GLN A 20 -27.34 -6.28 15.81
CA GLN A 20 -27.10 -7.47 15.01
C GLN A 20 -26.21 -7.14 13.82
N LYS A 21 -24.91 -7.46 13.97
CA LYS A 21 -24.23 -8.50 13.17
C LYS A 21 -24.57 -8.52 11.67
N GLU A 22 -24.74 -7.38 11.03
CA GLU A 22 -24.74 -7.35 9.58
C GLU A 22 -23.35 -7.81 9.13
N PRO A 23 -23.23 -8.90 8.35
CA PRO A 23 -21.95 -9.30 7.83
C PRO A 23 -21.42 -8.11 7.04
N GLN A 24 -20.19 -7.70 7.35
CA GLN A 24 -19.52 -6.57 6.72
C GLN A 24 -19.64 -6.73 5.20
N ILE A 25 -20.46 -5.87 4.57
CA ILE A 25 -20.81 -5.99 3.13
C ILE A 25 -19.58 -5.75 2.26
N VAL A 26 -18.60 -5.01 2.80
CA VAL A 26 -17.32 -4.73 2.16
C VAL A 26 -16.27 -5.65 2.76
N LYS A 27 -15.77 -6.58 1.94
CA LYS A 27 -14.62 -7.41 2.30
C LYS A 27 -13.44 -6.49 2.58
N GLU A 28 -12.84 -6.59 3.77
CA GLU A 28 -11.64 -5.80 4.07
C GLU A 28 -10.53 -6.15 3.07
N PRO A 29 -9.70 -5.16 2.68
CA PRO A 29 -8.58 -5.42 1.79
C PRO A 29 -7.62 -6.41 2.45
N GLU A 30 -7.59 -7.63 1.92
CA GLU A 30 -6.66 -8.67 2.35
C GLU A 30 -5.25 -8.32 1.88
N PHE A 31 -4.27 -8.43 2.77
CA PHE A 31 -2.86 -8.29 2.41
C PHE A 31 -2.42 -9.52 1.62
N ILE A 32 -2.25 -9.38 0.30
CA ILE A 32 -1.85 -10.47 -0.58
C ILE A 32 -0.34 -10.42 -0.82
N CYS A 33 0.35 -11.49 -0.44
CA CYS A 33 1.78 -11.64 -0.69
C CYS A 33 2.09 -12.32 -2.00
N VAL A 34 2.67 -11.55 -2.92
CA VAL A 34 3.24 -12.05 -4.17
C VAL A 34 4.75 -11.85 -4.11
N LYS A 35 5.52 -12.92 -4.36
CA LYS A 35 6.98 -12.82 -4.44
C LYS A 35 7.34 -11.94 -5.63
N GLN A 36 8.04 -10.85 -5.36
CA GLN A 36 8.54 -9.94 -6.39
C GLN A 36 10.00 -10.29 -6.72
N GLU A 37 10.37 -10.21 -7.99
CA GLU A 37 11.74 -10.50 -8.44
C GLU A 37 12.48 -9.21 -8.78
N LEU A 38 13.76 -9.17 -8.42
CA LEU A 38 14.65 -8.09 -8.85
C LEU A 38 15.06 -8.36 -10.29
N TYR A 39 14.83 -7.38 -11.16
CA TYR A 39 15.32 -7.44 -12.52
C TYR A 39 16.74 -6.86 -12.59
N PRO A 40 17.71 -7.56 -13.20
CA PRO A 40 19.08 -7.07 -13.27
C PRO A 40 19.16 -5.80 -14.11
N TYR A 41 20.02 -4.87 -13.67
CA TYR A 41 20.37 -3.70 -14.48
C TYR A 41 21.00 -4.15 -15.80
N GLY A 42 20.62 -3.50 -16.90
CA GLY A 42 21.33 -3.64 -18.16
C GLY A 42 22.77 -3.16 -18.04
N ASN A 43 23.64 -3.65 -18.93
CA ASN A 43 25.04 -3.24 -18.98
C ASN A 43 25.18 -1.74 -19.22
N GLU A 44 26.21 -1.13 -18.63
CA GLU A 44 26.54 0.26 -18.90
C GLU A 44 26.96 0.44 -20.36
N ILE A 45 26.32 1.37 -21.04
CA ILE A 45 26.62 1.71 -22.43
C ILE A 45 27.35 3.05 -22.50
N LYS A 46 28.36 3.13 -23.38
CA LYS A 46 29.03 4.39 -23.70
C LYS A 46 28.29 5.06 -24.84
N LEU A 47 27.80 6.27 -24.61
CA LEU A 47 27.15 7.09 -25.62
C LEU A 47 28.05 8.27 -25.97
N ARG A 48 28.30 8.50 -27.26
CA ARG A 48 28.92 9.74 -27.72
C ARG A 48 27.86 10.82 -27.74
N VAL A 49 28.14 11.95 -27.10
CA VAL A 49 27.24 13.10 -27.00
C VAL A 49 28.00 14.37 -27.38
N HIS A 50 27.27 15.42 -27.78
CA HIS A 50 27.87 16.73 -28.00
C HIS A 50 28.39 17.29 -26.67
N PRO A 51 29.52 18.02 -26.63
CA PRO A 51 30.07 18.56 -25.37
C PRO A 51 29.05 19.39 -24.58
N ASP A 52 28.25 20.21 -25.27
CA ASP A 52 27.23 21.06 -24.64
C ASP A 52 26.10 20.25 -23.97
N ASP A 53 25.86 19.02 -24.44
CA ASP A 53 24.82 18.14 -23.91
C ASP A 53 25.33 17.25 -22.77
N LEU A 54 26.64 17.22 -22.49
CA LEU A 54 27.24 16.30 -21.53
C LEU A 54 26.55 16.37 -20.16
N SER A 55 26.35 17.59 -19.65
CA SER A 55 25.70 17.81 -18.36
C SER A 55 24.24 17.31 -18.31
N LEU A 56 23.52 17.40 -19.43
CA LEU A 56 22.14 16.91 -19.54
C LEU A 56 22.12 15.38 -19.47
N PHE A 57 23.03 14.71 -20.18
CA PHE A 57 23.11 13.25 -20.18
C PHE A 57 23.61 12.69 -18.84
N GLU A 58 24.52 13.37 -18.16
CA GLU A 58 24.94 13.02 -16.79
C GLU A 58 23.77 13.09 -15.81
N LYS A 59 23.02 14.19 -15.81
CA LYS A 59 21.80 14.32 -14.98
C LYS A 59 20.75 13.27 -15.31
N ARG A 60 20.58 12.94 -16.59
CA ARG A 60 19.66 11.89 -17.03
C ARG A 60 20.10 10.51 -16.54
N LYS A 61 21.40 10.19 -16.60
CA LYS A 61 21.98 8.95 -16.05
C LYS A 61 21.69 8.84 -14.56
N GLU A 62 21.92 9.90 -13.79
CA GLU A 62 21.62 9.93 -12.36
C GLU A 62 20.13 9.77 -12.06
N TYR A 63 19.27 10.43 -12.83
CA TYR A 63 17.81 10.32 -12.69
C TYR A 63 17.36 8.86 -12.85
N TYR A 64 17.81 8.17 -13.89
CA TYR A 64 17.47 6.77 -14.10
C TYR A 64 18.03 5.86 -13.02
N LYS A 65 19.27 6.10 -12.56
CA LYS A 65 19.86 5.34 -11.45
C LYS A 65 19.05 5.47 -10.17
N LYS A 66 18.63 6.70 -9.83
CA LYS A 66 17.77 6.95 -8.65
C LYS A 66 16.42 6.25 -8.77
N ARG A 67 15.79 6.33 -9.95
CA ARG A 67 14.48 5.71 -10.19
C ARG A 67 14.53 4.19 -10.12
N ALA A 68 15.55 3.58 -10.69
CA ALA A 68 15.74 2.13 -10.61
C ALA A 68 15.99 1.66 -9.17
N LYS A 69 16.86 2.37 -8.42
CA LYS A 69 17.08 2.10 -7.00
C LYS A 69 15.77 2.19 -6.18
N HIS A 70 14.93 3.17 -6.47
CA HIS A 70 13.63 3.28 -5.81
C HIS A 70 12.78 2.01 -5.99
N TYR A 71 12.67 1.47 -7.21
CA TYR A 71 11.88 0.26 -7.46
C TYR A 71 12.51 -0.99 -6.81
N GLU A 72 13.84 -1.10 -6.84
CA GLU A 72 14.56 -2.17 -6.14
C GLU A 72 14.26 -2.17 -4.63
N GLU A 73 14.30 -1.00 -3.99
CA GLU A 73 13.95 -0.86 -2.57
C GLU A 73 12.48 -1.21 -2.29
N GLN A 74 11.54 -0.89 -3.20
CA GLN A 74 10.14 -1.32 -3.06
C GLN A 74 10.02 -2.84 -3.07
N VAL A 75 10.67 -3.50 -4.02
CA VAL A 75 10.68 -4.97 -4.14
C VAL A 75 11.25 -5.61 -2.87
N LEU A 76 12.37 -5.10 -2.37
CA LEU A 76 12.99 -5.58 -1.14
C LEU A 76 12.06 -5.43 0.07
N ARG A 77 11.50 -4.23 0.29
CA ARG A 77 10.59 -3.97 1.42
C ARG A 77 9.32 -4.82 1.36
N ASN A 78 8.75 -5.00 0.17
CA ASN A 78 7.54 -5.81 0.01
C ASN A 78 7.83 -7.29 0.28
N ASN A 79 8.93 -7.80 -0.27
CA ASN A 79 9.36 -9.18 -0.02
C ASN A 79 9.67 -9.44 1.44
N GLU A 80 10.29 -8.49 2.15
CA GLU A 80 10.56 -8.56 3.58
C GLU A 80 9.26 -8.59 4.39
N ARG A 81 8.36 -7.64 4.15
CA ARG A 81 7.03 -7.61 4.78
C ARG A 81 6.26 -8.90 4.54
N CYS A 82 6.38 -9.49 3.37
CA CYS A 82 5.77 -10.77 3.04
C CYS A 82 6.42 -11.99 3.67
N LYS A 83 7.65 -11.88 4.21
CA LYS A 83 8.25 -12.93 5.05
C LYS A 83 7.77 -12.81 6.49
N GLU A 84 7.58 -11.59 7.00
CA GLU A 84 7.13 -11.33 8.38
C GLU A 84 5.66 -11.69 8.61
N ASN A 85 4.82 -11.59 7.57
CA ASN A 85 3.38 -11.85 7.64
C ASN A 85 2.98 -13.23 7.09
N LYS A 86 3.94 -14.15 6.95
CA LYS A 86 3.72 -15.57 6.61
C LYS A 86 3.79 -16.43 7.86
#